data_AF-A0A1F9L2G6-F1
#
_entry.id   AF-A0A1F9L2G6-F1
#
_cell.length_a   1.000
_cell.length_b   1.000
_cell.length_c   1.000
_cell.angle_alpha   90.00
_cell.angle_beta   90.00
_cell.angle_gamma   90.00
#
_symmetry.space_group_name_H-M   'P 1'
#
loop_
_entity.id
_entity.type
_entity.pdbx_description
1 polymer ?
#
loop_
_entity_poly.entity_id
_entity_poly.type
_entity_poly.pdbx_seq_one_letter_code
_entity_poly.pdbx_strand_id
1 'polypeptide(L)'
;MIDLHIHSTASDGSLTPLEILALAGRTGLQAISITDHDTIDGVIEILKQPLCTCPEFITGVEISCEPPPGFKDLGSIHLLGYGFSVYDKTLNAVLNAAKAARIDRNPKIIEKLNLLGFTISMDQVQNRFGAEQTGRPHIAELMKELGYVESFDEAFDKYLGKGKPAYVEKYKISCEKAVKVILDAGGIPVLAHPGLLSFSRSDQVEEFIDTLIQYGLGGMEVYYTDHSEPITSFYETLCSRKNLIATGGSDFHGSFNEGVFLGTGKDNLKIGLSVFKAVTARLEKNRETGTDLVILENNMGYGFKNRSFLMNALCHRSYLNENQDTCDSDNERLEFLGDAVLGLCIAQLLMEKSPLKKEGELSKLRATLVSEPALAKTARSIDLGRFIRLGKGEAISRGHDKNSILSDAFEAVIAAVYLDGGFDEGCGLIRRLFNEILNEVTANEKTIDYKSTLQEYAQERGCATPCYRVVNETGPDHDKTFEMQLSLFGIESRGSGKSKKAAEQDTARQTLKRLKEIFP
;
A
#
# COMPACT_ATOMS: atom_id res chain seq x y z
N MET A 1 -5.84 21.67 16.26
CA MET A 1 -6.91 21.39 15.28
C MET A 1 -6.49 20.19 14.45
N ILE A 2 -7.42 19.43 13.88
CA ILE A 2 -7.14 18.23 13.08
C ILE A 2 -7.93 18.27 11.77
N ASP A 3 -7.62 17.35 10.85
CA ASP A 3 -8.44 17.11 9.65
C ASP A 3 -8.32 15.64 9.19
N LEU A 4 -9.42 14.87 9.22
CA LEU A 4 -9.38 13.44 8.93
C LEU A 4 -9.97 13.07 7.56
N HIS A 5 -10.41 14.04 6.77
CA HIS A 5 -10.99 13.77 5.45
C HIS A 5 -10.33 14.68 4.41
N ILE A 6 -9.30 14.14 3.74
CA ILE A 6 -8.43 14.89 2.83
C ILE A 6 -8.11 14.06 1.60
N HIS A 7 -8.24 14.66 0.42
CA HIS A 7 -7.93 14.05 -0.86
C HIS A 7 -6.65 14.60 -1.45
N SER A 8 -5.84 13.71 -2.01
CA SER A 8 -4.57 14.01 -2.66
C SER A 8 -4.62 13.71 -4.15
N THR A 9 -3.52 13.99 -4.84
CA THR A 9 -3.36 13.58 -6.24
C THR A 9 -3.42 12.06 -6.45
N ALA A 10 -3.34 11.24 -5.40
CA ALA A 10 -3.56 9.80 -5.57
C ALA A 10 -5.01 9.46 -5.97
N SER A 11 -5.97 10.34 -5.68
CA SER A 11 -7.33 10.26 -6.18
C SER A 11 -7.71 11.51 -6.96
N ASP A 12 -8.51 12.42 -6.40
CA ASP A 12 -9.03 13.63 -7.05
C ASP A 12 -8.78 14.92 -6.26
N GLY A 13 -7.74 14.93 -5.43
CA GLY A 13 -7.17 16.17 -4.88
C GLY A 13 -6.14 16.80 -5.82
N SER A 14 -5.93 18.11 -5.70
CA SER A 14 -4.98 18.85 -6.53
C SER A 14 -3.56 18.94 -5.96
N LEU A 15 -3.33 18.49 -4.72
CA LEU A 15 -2.03 18.53 -4.03
C LEU A 15 -1.51 17.11 -3.79
N THR A 16 -0.20 16.93 -3.93
CA THR A 16 0.45 15.65 -3.60
C THR A 16 0.33 15.35 -2.11
N PRO A 17 0.40 14.07 -1.70
CA PRO A 17 0.38 13.69 -0.29
C PRO A 17 1.43 14.43 0.55
N LEU A 18 2.62 14.67 -0.01
CA LEU A 18 3.71 15.39 0.66
C LEU A 18 3.44 16.91 0.75
N GLU A 19 2.83 17.51 -0.27
CA GLU A 19 2.39 18.91 -0.21
C GLU A 19 1.30 19.12 0.83
N ILE A 20 0.37 18.16 0.97
CA ILE A 20 -0.66 18.18 2.02
C ILE A 20 -0.01 18.09 3.40
N LEU A 21 0.94 17.17 3.59
CA LEU A 21 1.67 17.04 4.86
C LEU A 21 2.42 18.34 5.21
N ALA A 22 3.10 18.95 4.24
CA ALA A 22 3.78 20.23 4.42
C ALA A 22 2.80 21.39 4.71
N LEU A 23 1.64 21.41 4.04
CA LEU A 23 0.59 22.40 4.29
C LEU A 23 0.01 22.25 5.70
N ALA A 24 -0.30 21.02 6.14
CA ALA A 24 -0.77 20.71 7.48
C ALA A 24 0.21 21.18 8.57
N GLY A 25 1.51 20.98 8.35
CA GLY A 25 2.55 21.50 9.24
C GLY A 25 2.57 23.03 9.32
N ARG A 26 2.39 23.73 8.19
CA ARG A 26 2.33 25.20 8.14
C ARG A 26 1.06 25.76 8.78
N THR A 27 -0.07 25.07 8.66
CA THR A 27 -1.34 25.48 9.27
C THR A 27 -1.44 25.11 10.76
N GLY A 28 -0.46 24.39 11.29
CA GLY A 28 -0.43 23.99 12.70
C GLY A 28 -1.47 22.91 13.05
N LEU A 29 -1.87 22.10 12.06
CA LEU A 29 -2.67 20.91 12.33
C LEU A 29 -1.86 19.94 13.19
N GLN A 30 -2.55 19.36 14.17
CA GLN A 30 -1.95 18.44 15.13
C GLN A 30 -2.07 16.99 14.68
N ALA A 31 -3.08 16.67 13.87
CA ALA A 31 -3.26 15.34 13.31
C ALA A 31 -3.99 15.41 11.95
N ILE A 32 -3.65 14.51 11.04
CA ILE A 32 -4.31 14.38 9.73
C ILE A 32 -4.55 12.92 9.31
N SER A 33 -5.44 12.73 8.34
CA SER A 33 -5.57 11.48 7.57
C SER A 33 -5.78 11.79 6.09
N ILE A 34 -5.08 11.07 5.21
CA ILE A 34 -5.36 11.10 3.77
C ILE A 34 -6.37 9.99 3.48
N THR A 35 -7.50 10.34 2.87
CA THR A 35 -8.65 9.46 2.65
C THR A 35 -9.05 9.42 1.18
N ASP A 36 -8.05 9.28 0.31
CA ASP A 36 -8.24 9.23 -1.13
C ASP A 36 -9.34 8.23 -1.56
N HIS A 37 -10.10 8.60 -2.60
CA HIS A 37 -11.16 7.76 -3.15
C HIS A 37 -10.65 6.44 -3.72
N ASP A 38 -11.06 5.33 -3.10
CA ASP A 38 -10.81 3.94 -3.50
C ASP A 38 -9.32 3.59 -3.70
N THR A 39 -8.42 4.29 -3.01
CA THR A 39 -6.97 4.04 -3.09
C THR A 39 -6.28 4.43 -1.79
N ILE A 40 -5.13 3.81 -1.51
CA ILE A 40 -4.26 4.13 -0.37
C ILE A 40 -2.86 4.55 -0.83
N ASP A 41 -2.68 4.87 -2.11
CA ASP A 41 -1.35 5.20 -2.65
C ASP A 41 -0.78 6.46 -1.99
N GLY A 42 -1.64 7.44 -1.68
CA GLY A 42 -1.24 8.64 -0.95
C GLY A 42 -0.80 8.34 0.49
N VAL A 43 -1.49 7.41 1.16
CA VAL A 43 -1.08 6.90 2.48
C VAL A 43 0.28 6.20 2.39
N ILE A 44 0.47 5.32 1.40
CA ILE A 44 1.73 4.59 1.19
C ILE A 44 2.89 5.56 0.93
N GLU A 45 2.67 6.63 0.16
CA GLU A 45 3.68 7.66 -0.10
C GLU A 45 4.11 8.37 1.19
N ILE A 46 3.14 8.77 2.02
CA ILE A 46 3.40 9.40 3.33
C ILE A 46 4.16 8.45 4.26
N LEU A 47 3.77 7.17 4.33
CA LEU A 47 4.42 6.19 5.20
C LEU A 47 5.87 5.87 4.81
N LYS A 48 6.26 6.11 3.56
CA LYS A 48 7.68 5.97 3.12
C LYS A 48 8.59 7.07 3.67
N GLN A 49 8.03 8.17 4.16
CA GLN A 49 8.81 9.26 4.73
C GLN A 49 9.14 8.99 6.20
N PRO A 50 10.30 9.45 6.70
CA PRO A 50 10.53 9.57 8.13
C PRO A 50 9.57 10.63 8.66
N LEU A 51 8.40 10.22 9.14
CA LEU A 51 7.40 11.19 9.59
C LEU A 51 7.90 11.93 10.83
N CYS A 52 7.81 13.25 10.76
CA CYS A 52 7.95 14.13 11.92
C CYS A 52 6.85 13.81 12.95
N THR A 53 7.05 14.22 14.20
CA THR A 53 6.08 14.01 15.29
C THR A 53 4.80 14.84 15.14
N CYS A 54 4.73 15.79 14.20
CA CYS A 54 3.57 16.64 13.98
C CYS A 54 3.47 17.07 12.49
N PRO A 55 2.28 17.00 11.86
CA PRO A 55 1.04 16.45 12.41
C PRO A 55 1.15 14.93 12.66
N GLU A 56 0.45 14.45 13.69
CA GLU A 56 0.19 13.01 13.83
C GLU A 56 -0.55 12.49 12.60
N PHE A 57 -0.34 11.23 12.24
CA PHE A 57 -0.88 10.66 11.01
C PHE A 57 -1.57 9.33 11.30
N ILE A 58 -2.76 9.15 10.74
CA ILE A 58 -3.50 7.89 10.74
C ILE A 58 -3.85 7.49 9.31
N THR A 59 -3.73 6.20 8.99
CA THR A 59 -4.12 5.68 7.67
C THR A 59 -5.60 5.92 7.41
N GLY A 60 -5.92 6.32 6.19
CA GLY A 60 -7.25 6.70 5.75
C GLY A 60 -7.56 6.17 4.35
N VAL A 61 -8.84 5.99 4.04
CA VAL A 61 -9.34 5.70 2.69
C VAL A 61 -10.82 6.07 2.64
N GLU A 62 -11.31 6.57 1.50
CA GLU A 62 -12.75 6.72 1.27
C GLU A 62 -13.21 5.73 0.20
N ILE A 63 -14.01 4.74 0.59
CA ILE A 63 -14.49 3.66 -0.28
C ILE A 63 -15.89 3.98 -0.78
N SER A 64 -16.06 3.97 -2.11
CA SER A 64 -17.35 4.13 -2.77
C SER A 64 -18.18 2.85 -2.71
N CYS A 65 -19.36 2.96 -2.13
CA CYS A 65 -20.21 1.83 -1.80
C CYS A 65 -21.61 1.92 -2.42
N GLU A 66 -22.17 0.75 -2.75
CA GLU A 66 -23.59 0.58 -3.00
C GLU A 66 -24.32 0.51 -1.66
N PRO A 67 -25.40 1.30 -1.45
CA PRO A 67 -26.16 1.30 -0.21
C PRO A 67 -26.75 -0.08 0.10
N PRO A 68 -27.12 -0.35 1.36
CA PRO A 68 -27.79 -1.59 1.73
C PRO A 68 -29.09 -1.79 0.92
N PRO A 69 -29.56 -3.04 0.73
CA PRO A 69 -30.68 -3.34 -0.17
C PRO A 69 -31.97 -2.54 0.06
N GLY A 70 -32.25 -2.13 1.30
CA GLY A 70 -33.42 -1.30 1.66
C GLY A 70 -33.29 0.19 1.34
N PHE A 71 -32.13 0.64 0.86
CA PHE A 71 -31.78 2.06 0.68
C PHE A 71 -31.18 2.36 -0.69
N LYS A 72 -31.50 1.55 -1.71
CA LYS A 72 -30.94 1.68 -3.07
C LYS A 72 -31.14 3.05 -3.71
N ASP A 73 -32.18 3.77 -3.31
CA ASP A 73 -32.51 5.09 -3.85
C ASP A 73 -31.54 6.19 -3.39
N LEU A 74 -30.75 5.95 -2.33
CA LEU A 74 -29.72 6.90 -1.85
C LEU A 74 -28.57 7.11 -2.84
N GLY A 75 -28.42 6.25 -3.85
CA GLY A 75 -27.38 6.39 -4.85
C GLY A 75 -26.04 5.81 -4.40
N SER A 76 -25.00 6.65 -4.31
CA SER A 76 -23.67 6.23 -3.85
C SER A 76 -23.52 6.65 -2.39
N ILE A 77 -22.99 5.77 -1.57
CA ILE A 77 -22.56 6.14 -0.21
C ILE A 77 -21.06 5.99 -0.11
N HIS A 78 -20.42 6.77 0.75
CA HIS A 78 -18.99 6.65 0.98
C HIS A 78 -18.70 6.26 2.43
N LEU A 79 -17.76 5.33 2.57
CA LEU A 79 -17.27 4.89 3.87
C LEU A 79 -15.80 5.26 4.01
N LEU A 80 -15.50 6.00 5.05
CA LEU A 80 -14.13 6.24 5.51
C LEU A 80 -13.64 5.00 6.27
N GLY A 81 -12.39 4.62 6.06
CA GLY A 81 -11.71 3.62 6.87
C GLY A 81 -10.50 4.24 7.55
N TYR A 82 -10.38 4.12 8.88
CA TYR A 82 -9.25 4.68 9.63
C TYR A 82 -8.42 3.63 10.35
N GLY A 83 -7.10 3.78 10.35
CA GLY A 83 -6.18 3.00 11.20
C GLY A 83 -6.04 1.52 10.80
N PHE A 84 -6.39 1.21 9.56
CA PHE A 84 -6.21 -0.13 8.98
C PHE A 84 -4.75 -0.37 8.57
N SER A 85 -4.39 -1.65 8.40
CA SER A 85 -3.11 -2.05 7.82
C SER A 85 -3.09 -1.86 6.30
N VAL A 86 -2.05 -1.17 5.82
CA VAL A 86 -1.80 -1.01 4.37
C VAL A 86 -1.37 -2.30 3.68
N TYR A 87 -1.06 -3.36 4.45
CA TYR A 87 -0.62 -4.64 3.94
C TYR A 87 -1.76 -5.68 3.82
N ASP A 88 -2.98 -5.33 4.25
CA ASP A 88 -4.12 -6.25 4.14
C ASP A 88 -4.45 -6.59 2.69
N LYS A 89 -4.40 -7.88 2.34
CA LYS A 89 -4.57 -8.34 0.95
C LYS A 89 -6.00 -8.17 0.45
N THR A 90 -6.99 -8.29 1.34
CA THR A 90 -8.40 -8.26 0.97
C THR A 90 -8.85 -6.83 0.66
N LEU A 91 -8.47 -5.87 1.52
CA LEU A 91 -8.65 -4.45 1.29
C LEU A 91 -7.94 -4.02 0.01
N ASN A 92 -6.66 -4.37 -0.15
CA ASN A 92 -5.90 -4.05 -1.36
C ASN A 92 -6.54 -4.62 -2.63
N ALA A 93 -7.07 -5.85 -2.59
CA ALA A 93 -7.79 -6.43 -3.73
C ALA A 93 -9.06 -5.65 -4.10
N VAL A 94 -9.81 -5.17 -3.11
CA VAL A 94 -10.99 -4.31 -3.32
C VAL A 94 -10.60 -2.99 -3.97
N LEU A 95 -9.58 -2.32 -3.44
CA LEU A 95 -9.12 -1.03 -3.96
C LEU A 95 -8.53 -1.16 -5.37
N ASN A 96 -7.75 -2.22 -5.62
CA ASN A 96 -7.20 -2.49 -6.95
C ASN A 96 -8.29 -2.80 -7.99
N ALA A 97 -9.35 -3.51 -7.62
CA ALA A 97 -10.51 -3.71 -8.49
C ALA A 97 -11.20 -2.39 -8.83
N ALA A 98 -11.34 -1.48 -7.87
CA ALA A 98 -11.92 -0.16 -8.09
C ALA A 98 -11.03 0.71 -9.01
N LYS A 99 -9.71 0.67 -8.83
CA LYS A 99 -8.74 1.34 -9.73
C LYS A 99 -8.83 0.80 -11.16
N ALA A 100 -8.82 -0.53 -11.34
CA ALA A 100 -8.94 -1.15 -12.65
C ALA A 100 -10.25 -0.75 -13.35
N ALA A 101 -11.37 -0.79 -12.63
CA ALA A 101 -12.65 -0.35 -13.16
C ALA A 101 -12.67 1.14 -13.52
N ARG A 102 -11.93 1.99 -12.80
CA ARG A 102 -11.78 3.42 -13.12
C ARG A 102 -11.02 3.61 -14.44
N ILE A 103 -9.93 2.87 -14.64
CA ILE A 103 -9.13 2.86 -15.89
C ILE A 103 -10.01 2.46 -17.08
N ASP A 104 -10.87 1.44 -16.92
CA ASP A 104 -11.79 1.00 -17.98
C ASP A 104 -12.96 1.97 -18.23
N ARG A 105 -13.35 2.74 -17.22
CA ARG A 105 -14.51 3.65 -17.27
C ARG A 105 -14.16 4.97 -17.95
N ASN A 106 -13.01 5.56 -17.63
CA ASN A 106 -12.67 6.92 -18.10
C ASN A 106 -12.67 7.06 -19.64
N PRO A 107 -12.12 6.11 -20.44
CA PRO A 107 -12.21 6.15 -21.90
C PRO A 107 -13.66 6.20 -22.42
N LYS A 108 -14.60 5.51 -21.75
CA LYS A 108 -16.02 5.52 -22.12
C LYS A 108 -16.68 6.88 -21.86
N ILE A 109 -16.23 7.59 -20.83
CA ILE A 109 -16.69 8.97 -20.56
C ILE A 109 -16.21 9.90 -21.67
N ILE A 110 -14.92 9.80 -22.04
CA ILE A 110 -14.34 10.58 -23.14
C ILE A 110 -15.02 10.27 -24.47
N GLU A 111 -15.29 9.00 -24.77
CA GLU A 111 -16.04 8.59 -25.98
C GLU A 111 -17.41 9.29 -26.04
N LYS A 112 -18.17 9.26 -24.94
CA LYS A 112 -19.47 9.94 -24.86
C LYS A 112 -19.35 11.45 -25.02
N LEU A 113 -18.34 12.09 -24.44
CA LEU A 113 -18.09 13.52 -24.64
C LEU A 113 -17.76 13.81 -26.11
N ASN A 114 -16.92 13.01 -26.76
CA ASN A 114 -16.56 13.23 -28.16
C ASN A 114 -17.77 13.05 -29.09
N LEU A 115 -18.71 12.14 -28.78
CA LEU A 115 -19.98 12.03 -29.48
C LEU A 115 -20.89 13.27 -29.33
N LEU A 116 -20.70 14.06 -28.27
CA LEU A 116 -21.40 15.33 -28.04
C LEU A 116 -20.70 16.53 -28.71
N GLY A 117 -19.58 16.30 -29.40
CA GLY A 117 -18.84 17.33 -30.13
C GLY A 117 -17.65 17.92 -29.38
N PHE A 118 -17.29 17.39 -28.20
CA PHE A 118 -16.04 17.75 -27.54
C PHE A 118 -14.84 17.12 -28.27
N THR A 119 -13.65 17.72 -28.18
CA THR A 119 -12.41 17.13 -28.70
C THR A 119 -11.44 16.90 -27.56
N ILE A 120 -11.63 15.77 -26.87
CA ILE A 120 -10.85 15.40 -25.68
C ILE A 120 -10.28 13.99 -25.88
N SER A 121 -9.02 13.77 -25.49
CA SER A 121 -8.41 12.45 -25.45
C SER A 121 -8.00 12.06 -24.03
N MET A 122 -7.91 10.75 -23.78
CA MET A 122 -7.36 10.26 -22.51
C MET A 122 -5.92 10.71 -22.31
N ASP A 123 -5.10 10.76 -23.36
CA ASP A 123 -3.72 11.24 -23.28
C ASP A 123 -3.63 12.68 -22.77
N GLN A 124 -4.57 13.56 -23.16
CA GLN A 124 -4.60 14.93 -22.63
C GLN A 124 -4.87 14.93 -21.12
N VAL A 125 -5.84 14.15 -20.66
CA VAL A 125 -6.15 14.05 -19.22
C VAL A 125 -4.95 13.46 -18.45
N GLN A 126 -4.35 12.39 -18.97
CA GLN A 126 -3.24 11.70 -18.31
C GLN A 126 -1.95 12.52 -18.31
N ASN A 127 -1.63 13.24 -19.39
CA ASN A 127 -0.47 14.12 -19.43
C ASN A 127 -0.62 15.31 -18.47
N ARG A 128 -1.85 15.76 -18.24
CA ARG A 128 -2.15 16.90 -17.36
C ARG A 128 -2.23 16.52 -15.88
N PHE A 129 -2.74 15.33 -15.56
CA PHE A 129 -3.07 14.92 -14.19
C PHE A 129 -2.43 13.58 -13.74
N GLY A 130 -1.66 12.91 -14.60
CA GLY A 130 -1.03 11.63 -14.30
C GLY A 130 -1.89 10.41 -14.68
N ALA A 131 -1.28 9.38 -15.26
CA ALA A 131 -1.99 8.25 -15.88
C ALA A 131 -2.88 7.43 -14.91
N GLU A 132 -2.44 7.25 -13.66
CA GLU A 132 -3.10 6.41 -12.65
C GLU A 132 -4.14 7.17 -11.79
N GLN A 133 -4.22 8.49 -11.95
CA GLN A 133 -4.92 9.40 -11.03
C GLN A 133 -6.22 9.95 -11.65
N THR A 134 -6.43 9.75 -12.94
CA THR A 134 -7.54 10.39 -13.66
C THR A 134 -8.94 9.89 -13.26
N GLY A 135 -9.91 10.80 -13.30
CA GLY A 135 -11.30 10.59 -12.89
C GLY A 135 -12.20 11.67 -13.46
N ARG A 136 -13.50 11.67 -13.09
CA ARG A 136 -14.45 12.69 -13.57
C ARG A 136 -14.04 14.13 -13.21
N PRO A 137 -13.54 14.42 -11.98
CA PRO A 137 -13.04 15.75 -11.65
C PRO A 137 -11.94 16.23 -12.59
N HIS A 138 -10.99 15.37 -12.94
CA HIS A 138 -9.92 15.69 -13.89
C HIS A 138 -10.44 15.95 -15.32
N ILE A 139 -11.43 15.18 -15.76
CA ILE A 139 -12.08 15.41 -17.06
C ILE A 139 -12.85 16.75 -17.03
N ALA A 140 -13.54 17.06 -15.93
CA ALA A 140 -14.23 18.33 -15.73
C ALA A 140 -13.27 19.53 -15.76
N GLU A 141 -12.15 19.44 -15.05
CA GLU A 141 -11.14 20.51 -15.07
C GLU A 141 -10.53 20.66 -16.47
N LEU A 142 -10.25 19.57 -17.19
CA LEU A 142 -9.78 19.67 -18.57
C LEU A 142 -10.82 20.32 -19.49
N MET A 143 -12.11 20.01 -19.32
CA MET A 143 -13.18 20.65 -20.08
C MET A 143 -13.20 22.17 -19.84
N LYS A 144 -13.01 22.61 -18.59
CA LYS A 144 -12.90 24.02 -18.22
C LYS A 144 -11.62 24.66 -18.79
N GLU A 145 -10.46 24.02 -18.65
CA GLU A 145 -9.18 24.51 -19.20
C GLU A 145 -9.22 24.68 -20.74
N LEU A 146 -9.95 23.80 -21.43
CA LEU A 146 -10.16 23.88 -22.89
C LEU A 146 -11.27 24.85 -23.30
N GLY A 147 -11.95 25.49 -22.34
CA GLY A 147 -13.02 26.47 -22.60
C GLY A 147 -14.33 25.85 -23.10
N TYR A 148 -14.55 24.54 -22.88
CA TYR A 148 -15.79 23.86 -23.24
C TYR A 148 -16.93 24.11 -22.25
N VAL A 149 -16.58 24.51 -21.02
CA VAL A 149 -17.49 24.90 -19.95
C VAL A 149 -16.90 26.10 -19.22
N GLU A 150 -17.74 26.91 -18.60
CA GLU A 150 -17.36 28.11 -17.84
C GLU A 150 -16.84 27.75 -16.44
N SER A 151 -17.32 26.64 -15.86
CA SER A 151 -16.95 26.22 -14.51
C SER A 151 -16.86 24.70 -14.35
N PHE A 152 -16.24 24.28 -13.26
CA PHE A 152 -16.19 22.87 -12.85
C PHE A 152 -17.60 22.30 -12.61
N ASP A 153 -18.45 23.04 -11.90
CA ASP A 153 -19.84 22.65 -11.61
C ASP A 153 -20.66 22.48 -12.89
N GLU A 154 -20.47 23.36 -13.89
CA GLU A 154 -21.16 23.24 -15.17
C GLU A 154 -20.85 21.90 -15.87
N ALA A 155 -19.61 21.43 -15.79
CA ALA A 155 -19.22 20.14 -16.36
C ALA A 155 -20.04 18.99 -15.77
N PHE A 156 -20.24 18.99 -14.44
CA PHE A 156 -21.04 17.99 -13.74
C PHE A 156 -22.53 18.16 -14.00
N ASP A 157 -23.04 19.38 -13.92
CA ASP A 157 -24.47 19.68 -14.08
C ASP A 157 -24.98 19.38 -15.48
N LYS A 158 -24.15 19.56 -16.51
CA LYS A 158 -24.57 19.34 -17.90
C LYS A 158 -24.17 17.98 -18.44
N TYR A 159 -23.00 17.44 -18.08
CA TYR A 159 -22.40 16.32 -18.81
C TYR A 159 -21.99 15.12 -17.95
N LEU A 160 -21.33 15.33 -16.81
CA LEU A 160 -20.62 14.27 -16.07
C LEU A 160 -21.38 13.75 -14.83
N GLY A 161 -22.40 14.47 -14.37
CA GLY A 161 -23.22 14.12 -13.21
C GLY A 161 -24.14 12.92 -13.46
N LYS A 162 -24.71 12.35 -12.39
CA LYS A 162 -25.62 11.19 -12.51
C LYS A 162 -26.80 11.53 -13.43
N GLY A 163 -27.09 10.64 -14.38
CA GLY A 163 -28.16 10.81 -15.37
C GLY A 163 -27.85 11.80 -16.50
N LYS A 164 -26.63 12.35 -16.55
CA LYS A 164 -26.19 13.26 -17.62
C LYS A 164 -25.59 12.50 -18.82
N PRO A 165 -25.50 13.12 -20.01
CA PRO A 165 -25.17 12.41 -21.25
C PRO A 165 -23.84 11.65 -21.25
N ALA A 166 -22.80 12.19 -20.60
CA ALA A 166 -21.48 11.57 -20.52
C ALA A 166 -21.27 10.73 -19.25
N TYR A 167 -22.31 10.53 -18.44
CA TYR A 167 -22.23 9.71 -17.24
C TYR A 167 -21.96 8.25 -17.56
N VAL A 168 -21.03 7.65 -16.83
CA VAL A 168 -20.78 6.21 -16.80
C VAL A 168 -20.72 5.78 -15.35
N GLU A 169 -21.45 4.71 -15.02
CA GLU A 169 -21.55 4.19 -13.65
C GLU A 169 -20.16 3.87 -13.07
N LYS A 170 -19.95 4.24 -11.80
CA LYS A 170 -18.71 3.94 -11.07
C LYS A 170 -18.82 2.53 -10.47
N TYR A 171 -17.73 1.77 -10.49
CA TYR A 171 -17.63 0.55 -9.71
C TYR A 171 -17.81 0.86 -8.23
N LYS A 172 -18.65 0.08 -7.57
CA LYS A 172 -18.93 0.20 -6.14
C LYS A 172 -18.96 -1.19 -5.55
N ILE A 173 -18.49 -1.28 -4.32
CA ILE A 173 -18.60 -2.48 -3.50
C ILE A 173 -19.83 -2.37 -2.60
N SER A 174 -20.42 -3.47 -2.12
CA SER A 174 -21.50 -3.35 -1.13
C SER A 174 -20.98 -2.75 0.18
N CYS A 175 -21.82 -1.97 0.87
CA CYS A 175 -21.48 -1.41 2.19
C CYS A 175 -21.03 -2.49 3.18
N GLU A 176 -21.76 -3.59 3.25
CA GLU A 176 -21.45 -4.72 4.13
C GLU A 176 -20.03 -5.24 3.90
N LYS A 177 -19.65 -5.41 2.63
CA LYS A 177 -18.32 -5.90 2.28
C LYS A 177 -17.25 -4.83 2.55
N ALA A 178 -17.51 -3.55 2.28
CA ALA A 178 -16.60 -2.46 2.61
C ALA A 178 -16.32 -2.35 4.13
N VAL A 179 -17.37 -2.39 4.95
CA VAL A 179 -17.27 -2.43 6.41
C VAL A 179 -16.44 -3.64 6.85
N LYS A 180 -16.74 -4.82 6.32
CA LYS A 180 -15.99 -6.05 6.64
C LYS A 180 -14.50 -5.94 6.29
N VAL A 181 -14.13 -5.48 5.09
CA VAL A 181 -12.71 -5.42 4.71
C VAL A 181 -11.93 -4.37 5.50
N ILE A 182 -12.58 -3.27 5.92
CA ILE A 182 -11.94 -2.29 6.82
C ILE A 182 -11.68 -2.93 8.20
N LEU A 183 -12.65 -3.66 8.74
CA LEU A 183 -12.53 -4.36 10.03
C LEU A 183 -11.49 -5.50 9.98
N ASP A 184 -11.49 -6.31 8.93
CA ASP A 184 -10.50 -7.39 8.74
C ASP A 184 -9.08 -6.80 8.59
N ALA A 185 -8.96 -5.62 7.97
CA ALA A 185 -7.73 -4.85 7.94
C ALA A 185 -7.43 -4.12 9.27
N GLY A 186 -8.21 -4.34 10.33
CA GLY A 186 -8.09 -3.80 11.69
C GLY A 186 -8.34 -2.30 11.83
N GLY A 187 -8.99 -1.69 10.85
CA GLY A 187 -9.42 -0.31 10.90
C GLY A 187 -10.81 -0.11 11.48
N ILE A 188 -11.27 1.14 11.48
CA ILE A 188 -12.60 1.54 11.89
C ILE A 188 -13.37 2.05 10.66
N PRO A 189 -14.49 1.42 10.29
CA PRO A 189 -15.37 1.91 9.26
C PRO A 189 -16.24 3.05 9.79
N VAL A 190 -16.30 4.14 9.04
CA VAL A 190 -16.96 5.41 9.39
C VAL A 190 -17.81 5.88 8.21
N LEU A 191 -19.05 6.31 8.47
CA LEU A 191 -19.91 6.86 7.43
C LEU A 191 -19.47 8.29 7.09
N ALA A 192 -19.09 8.55 5.84
CA ALA A 192 -18.71 9.88 5.37
C ALA A 192 -19.94 10.77 5.14
N HIS A 193 -19.80 12.06 5.44
CA HIS A 193 -20.73 13.17 5.13
C HIS A 193 -22.22 12.80 5.08
N PRO A 194 -22.77 12.17 6.14
CA PRO A 194 -24.14 11.65 6.12
C PRO A 194 -25.21 12.73 5.91
N GLY A 195 -24.90 14.02 6.14
CA GLY A 195 -25.80 15.13 5.84
C GLY A 195 -26.04 15.37 4.34
N LEU A 196 -25.22 14.81 3.45
CA LEU A 196 -25.43 14.88 2.00
C LEU A 196 -26.41 13.81 1.48
N LEU A 197 -26.72 12.80 2.31
CA LEU A 197 -27.66 11.74 1.95
C LEU A 197 -29.10 12.26 2.01
N SER A 198 -29.83 12.08 0.92
CA SER A 198 -31.21 12.53 0.79
C SER A 198 -32.19 11.42 1.15
N PHE A 199 -32.80 11.51 2.33
CA PHE A 199 -33.85 10.59 2.78
C PHE A 199 -35.24 11.17 2.56
N SER A 200 -36.21 10.33 2.20
CA SER A 200 -37.59 10.77 2.02
C SER A 200 -38.32 11.01 3.35
N ARG A 201 -37.87 10.36 4.43
CA ARG A 201 -38.40 10.49 5.78
C ARG A 201 -37.27 10.56 6.80
N SER A 202 -37.46 11.31 7.89
CA SER A 202 -36.43 11.51 8.91
C SER A 202 -36.09 10.25 9.71
N ASP A 203 -37.03 9.32 9.86
CA ASP A 203 -36.82 8.03 10.55
C ASP A 203 -35.86 7.10 9.78
N GLN A 204 -35.82 7.22 8.43
CA GLN A 204 -34.96 6.40 7.59
C GLN A 204 -33.46 6.62 7.84
N VAL A 205 -33.06 7.79 8.34
CA VAL A 205 -31.66 8.08 8.67
C VAL A 205 -31.18 7.13 9.77
N GLU A 206 -31.97 6.97 10.84
CA GLU A 206 -31.63 6.07 11.94
C GLU A 206 -31.69 4.61 11.54
N GLU A 207 -32.71 4.21 10.76
CA GLU A 207 -32.82 2.83 10.22
C GLU A 207 -31.62 2.46 9.34
N PHE A 208 -31.15 3.41 8.53
CA PHE A 208 -29.96 3.25 7.68
C PHE A 208 -28.71 3.06 8.53
N ILE A 209 -28.51 3.92 9.53
CA ILE A 209 -27.36 3.84 10.43
C ILE A 209 -27.41 2.54 11.25
N ASP A 210 -28.58 2.11 11.71
CA ASP A 210 -28.75 0.83 12.41
C ASP A 210 -28.38 -0.36 11.53
N THR A 211 -28.70 -0.31 10.23
CA THR A 211 -28.27 -1.32 9.27
C THR A 211 -26.75 -1.36 9.14
N LEU A 212 -26.09 -0.20 9.05
CA LEU A 212 -24.62 -0.15 8.98
C LEU A 212 -23.95 -0.59 10.30
N ILE A 213 -24.54 -0.29 11.45
CA ILE A 213 -24.09 -0.79 12.76
C ILE A 213 -24.12 -2.32 12.79
N GLN A 214 -25.17 -2.95 12.23
CA GLN A 214 -25.24 -4.41 12.15
C GLN A 214 -24.11 -5.02 11.30
N TYR A 215 -23.63 -4.29 10.29
CA TYR A 215 -22.44 -4.70 9.52
C TYR A 215 -21.13 -4.48 10.28
N GLY A 216 -21.12 -3.63 11.31
CA GLY A 216 -19.95 -3.31 12.12
C GLY A 216 -19.45 -1.86 11.99
N LEU A 217 -20.29 -0.92 11.56
CA LEU A 217 -19.96 0.51 11.54
C LEU A 217 -19.47 0.97 12.92
N GLY A 218 -18.32 1.65 12.96
CA GLY A 218 -17.70 2.12 14.20
C GLY A 218 -17.83 3.62 14.45
N GLY A 219 -18.13 4.43 13.42
CA GLY A 219 -18.26 5.88 13.56
C GLY A 219 -19.04 6.55 12.43
N MET A 220 -19.20 7.87 12.56
CA MET A 220 -19.76 8.74 11.52
C MET A 220 -19.03 10.07 11.46
N GLU A 221 -18.99 10.67 10.29
CA GLU A 221 -18.51 12.03 10.08
C GLU A 221 -19.57 13.02 10.57
N VAL A 222 -19.26 13.69 11.67
CA VAL A 222 -20.16 14.62 12.34
C VAL A 222 -19.82 16.05 11.94
N TYR A 223 -18.52 16.38 11.97
CA TYR A 223 -18.01 17.68 11.58
C TYR A 223 -17.59 17.63 10.11
N TYR A 224 -18.43 18.17 9.24
CA TYR A 224 -18.23 18.21 7.79
C TYR A 224 -18.53 19.61 7.27
N THR A 225 -17.81 20.03 6.23
CA THR A 225 -17.85 21.40 5.70
C THR A 225 -19.27 21.89 5.36
N ASP A 226 -20.16 21.03 4.86
CA ASP A 226 -21.54 21.41 4.51
C ASP A 226 -22.58 21.06 5.59
N HIS A 227 -22.16 20.55 6.75
CA HIS A 227 -23.08 20.35 7.87
C HIS A 227 -23.39 21.68 8.56
N SER A 228 -24.68 22.00 8.65
CA SER A 228 -25.17 23.08 9.52
C SER A 228 -25.12 22.67 10.99
N GLU A 229 -25.11 23.63 11.91
CA GLU A 229 -25.11 23.37 13.35
C GLU A 229 -26.23 22.42 13.82
N PRO A 230 -27.49 22.51 13.31
CA PRO A 230 -28.52 21.52 13.63
C PRO A 230 -28.19 20.10 13.14
N ILE A 231 -27.58 19.95 11.97
CA ILE A 231 -27.17 18.65 11.42
C ILE A 231 -26.04 18.06 12.26
N THR A 232 -25.03 18.88 12.59
CA THR A 232 -23.93 18.49 13.47
C THR A 232 -24.46 18.01 14.83
N SER A 233 -25.32 18.79 15.48
CA SER A 233 -25.90 18.44 16.79
C SER A 233 -26.75 17.16 16.74
N PHE A 234 -27.50 16.94 15.66
CA PHE A 234 -28.24 15.70 15.43
C PHE A 234 -27.30 14.48 15.39
N TYR A 235 -26.23 14.54 14.59
CA TYR A 235 -25.29 13.42 14.47
C TYR A 235 -24.42 13.23 15.71
N GLU A 236 -24.05 14.28 16.45
CA GLU A 236 -23.40 14.16 17.77
C GLU A 236 -24.26 13.37 18.76
N THR A 237 -25.55 13.71 18.84
CA THR A 237 -26.51 13.06 19.71
C THR A 237 -26.70 11.59 19.31
N LEU A 238 -26.79 11.33 18.01
CA LEU A 238 -26.96 9.98 17.48
C LEU A 238 -25.72 9.11 17.73
N CYS A 239 -24.52 9.63 17.49
CA CYS A 239 -23.26 8.95 17.81
C CYS A 239 -23.20 8.54 19.28
N SER A 240 -23.54 9.48 20.17
CA SER A 240 -23.55 9.24 21.63
C SER A 240 -24.54 8.14 22.02
N ARG A 241 -25.77 8.17 21.47
CA ARG A 241 -26.81 7.17 21.76
C ARG A 241 -26.50 5.78 21.21
N LYS A 242 -25.85 5.70 20.05
CA LYS A 242 -25.54 4.45 19.35
C LYS A 242 -24.12 3.93 19.62
N ASN A 243 -23.36 4.60 20.51
CA ASN A 243 -21.97 4.25 20.85
C ASN A 243 -21.00 4.25 19.63
N LEU A 244 -21.23 5.17 18.70
CA LEU A 244 -20.38 5.42 17.53
C LEU A 244 -19.40 6.56 17.83
N ILE A 245 -18.21 6.49 17.24
CA ILE A 245 -17.27 7.61 17.33
C ILE A 245 -17.68 8.74 16.38
N ALA A 246 -17.66 9.97 16.87
CA ALA A 246 -17.77 11.16 16.03
C ALA A 246 -16.42 11.47 15.40
N THR A 247 -16.40 11.65 14.08
CA THR A 247 -15.21 12.05 13.31
C THR A 247 -15.48 13.35 12.56
N GLY A 248 -14.48 13.86 11.85
CA GLY A 248 -14.65 15.04 11.02
C GLY A 248 -13.45 15.37 10.16
N GLY A 249 -13.73 16.02 9.05
CA GLY A 249 -12.72 16.53 8.14
C GLY A 249 -13.31 17.57 7.19
N SER A 250 -12.41 18.22 6.46
CA SER A 250 -12.78 19.31 5.55
C SER A 250 -13.29 18.81 4.21
N ASP A 251 -12.94 17.58 3.83
CA ASP A 251 -13.11 17.04 2.48
C ASP A 251 -12.33 17.86 1.45
N PHE A 252 -11.10 18.24 1.83
CA PHE A 252 -10.24 19.11 1.05
C PHE A 252 -9.73 18.42 -0.23
N HIS A 253 -9.93 19.06 -1.38
CA HIS A 253 -9.44 18.63 -2.71
C HIS A 253 -8.53 19.68 -3.36
N GLY A 254 -8.15 20.74 -2.62
CA GLY A 254 -7.34 21.83 -3.14
C GLY A 254 -8.08 22.68 -4.16
N SER A 255 -7.52 22.84 -5.37
CA SER A 255 -8.13 23.70 -6.40
C SER A 255 -9.42 23.13 -7.00
N PHE A 256 -9.74 21.86 -6.76
CA PHE A 256 -10.97 21.25 -7.27
C PHE A 256 -12.22 21.51 -6.42
N ASN A 257 -12.05 22.07 -5.21
CA ASN A 257 -13.17 22.53 -4.39
C ASN A 257 -12.87 23.91 -3.77
N GLU A 258 -12.79 24.92 -4.63
CA GLU A 258 -12.52 26.30 -4.24
C GLU A 258 -13.40 26.76 -3.05
N GLY A 259 -12.76 27.38 -2.05
CA GLY A 259 -13.41 27.83 -0.82
C GLY A 259 -13.43 26.80 0.32
N VAL A 260 -12.93 25.58 0.09
CA VAL A 260 -12.67 24.60 1.15
C VAL A 260 -11.17 24.61 1.50
N PHE A 261 -10.85 24.88 2.75
CA PHE A 261 -9.48 24.94 3.25
C PHE A 261 -9.16 23.77 4.18
N LEU A 262 -7.92 23.27 4.08
CA LEU A 262 -7.41 22.21 4.92
C LEU A 262 -7.55 22.57 6.41
N GLY A 263 -8.27 21.75 7.17
CA GLY A 263 -8.53 21.92 8.61
C GLY A 263 -9.74 22.78 8.97
N THR A 264 -10.10 23.77 8.15
CA THR A 264 -11.16 24.74 8.47
C THR A 264 -12.41 24.61 7.61
N GLY A 265 -12.38 23.82 6.54
CA GLY A 265 -13.51 23.68 5.63
C GLY A 265 -13.82 25.03 4.97
N LYS A 266 -15.09 25.45 4.99
CA LYS A 266 -15.54 26.79 4.55
C LYS A 266 -15.42 27.82 5.69
N ASP A 267 -14.30 27.78 6.41
CA ASP A 267 -14.03 28.54 7.64
C ASP A 267 -15.02 28.30 8.79
N ASN A 268 -15.73 27.17 8.75
CA ASN A 268 -16.76 26.79 9.73
C ASN A 268 -16.36 25.59 10.59
N LEU A 269 -15.28 24.86 10.25
CA LEU A 269 -14.84 23.70 11.02
C LEU A 269 -13.87 24.09 12.14
N LYS A 270 -14.11 23.51 13.32
CA LYS A 270 -13.25 23.63 14.50
C LYS A 270 -13.09 22.27 15.17
N ILE A 271 -12.30 21.40 14.55
CA ILE A 271 -12.15 20.01 15.00
C ILE A 271 -10.96 19.91 15.97
N GLY A 272 -11.26 19.55 17.22
CA GLY A 272 -10.26 19.40 18.28
C GLY A 272 -9.50 18.07 18.21
N LEU A 273 -8.30 18.03 18.81
CA LEU A 273 -7.49 16.81 18.92
C LEU A 273 -8.21 15.67 19.68
N SER A 274 -9.22 15.97 20.49
CA SER A 274 -10.06 14.97 21.16
C SER A 274 -10.75 14.01 20.19
N VAL A 275 -11.11 14.47 18.99
CA VAL A 275 -11.72 13.64 17.94
C VAL A 275 -10.73 12.59 17.46
N PHE A 276 -9.50 12.99 17.13
CA PHE A 276 -8.42 12.07 16.76
C PHE A 276 -8.11 11.07 17.88
N LYS A 277 -8.01 11.54 19.13
CA LYS A 277 -7.78 10.69 20.30
C LYS A 277 -8.89 9.66 20.51
N ALA A 278 -10.14 9.97 20.19
CA ALA A 278 -11.24 9.02 20.26
C ALA A 278 -11.09 7.89 19.22
N VAL A 279 -10.64 8.22 18.00
CA VAL A 279 -10.32 7.25 16.95
C VAL A 279 -9.17 6.34 17.40
N THR A 280 -8.06 6.91 17.86
CA THR A 280 -6.89 6.12 18.29
C THR A 280 -7.20 5.25 19.51
N ALA A 281 -7.92 5.76 20.51
CA ALA A 281 -8.32 4.97 21.68
C ALA A 281 -9.24 3.80 21.31
N ARG A 282 -10.11 3.97 20.30
CA ARG A 282 -10.94 2.86 19.78
C ARG A 282 -10.09 1.80 19.08
N LEU A 283 -9.08 2.19 18.30
CA LEU A 283 -8.14 1.27 17.66
C LEU A 283 -7.32 0.50 18.70
N GLU A 284 -6.80 1.18 19.72
CA GLU A 284 -6.06 0.56 20.84
C GLU A 284 -6.93 -0.48 21.56
N LYS A 285 -8.17 -0.11 21.89
CA LYS A 285 -9.12 -1.04 22.51
C LYS A 285 -9.41 -2.27 21.65
N ASN A 286 -9.58 -2.08 20.33
CA ASN A 286 -9.79 -3.21 19.41
C ASN A 286 -8.59 -4.16 19.44
N ARG A 287 -7.35 -3.62 19.46
CA ARG A 287 -6.12 -4.42 19.56
C ARG A 287 -6.02 -5.21 20.86
N GLU A 288 -6.39 -4.62 21.99
CA GLU A 288 -6.34 -5.28 23.32
C GLU A 288 -7.31 -6.47 23.46
N THR A 289 -8.46 -6.44 22.76
CA THR A 289 -9.50 -7.46 22.92
C THR A 289 -9.22 -8.80 22.22
N GLY A 290 -8.04 -8.98 21.59
CA GLY A 290 -7.53 -10.29 21.17
C GLY A 290 -8.21 -10.94 19.95
N THR A 291 -9.06 -10.20 19.23
CA THR A 291 -9.59 -10.61 17.92
C THR A 291 -8.52 -10.56 16.81
N ASP A 292 -7.36 -9.98 17.14
CA ASP A 292 -6.25 -9.66 16.25
C ASP A 292 -5.38 -10.86 15.86
N LEU A 293 -5.10 -11.81 16.76
CA LEU A 293 -4.19 -12.93 16.44
C LEU A 293 -4.74 -13.83 15.33
N VAL A 294 -6.06 -13.95 15.21
CA VAL A 294 -6.71 -14.70 14.12
C VAL A 294 -6.38 -14.08 12.76
N ILE A 295 -6.28 -12.75 12.70
CA ILE A 295 -5.90 -12.05 11.46
C ILE A 295 -4.46 -12.43 11.08
N LEU A 296 -3.54 -12.43 12.04
CA LEU A 296 -2.16 -12.85 11.79
C LEU A 296 -2.08 -14.34 11.38
N GLU A 297 -2.79 -15.23 12.08
CA GLU A 297 -2.90 -16.65 11.75
C GLU A 297 -3.39 -16.86 10.30
N ASN A 298 -4.42 -16.11 9.89
CA ASN A 298 -4.95 -16.14 8.52
C ASN A 298 -3.93 -15.60 7.51
N ASN A 299 -3.24 -14.50 7.81
CA ASN A 299 -2.23 -13.90 6.93
C ASN A 299 -1.03 -14.83 6.70
N MET A 300 -0.63 -15.57 7.72
CA MET A 300 0.42 -16.60 7.65
C MET A 300 -0.07 -17.92 7.03
N GLY A 301 -1.39 -18.14 7.02
CA GLY A 301 -2.00 -19.41 6.66
C GLY A 301 -1.62 -20.53 7.64
N TYR A 302 -1.52 -20.21 8.94
CA TYR A 302 -1.21 -21.18 10.00
C TYR A 302 -2.02 -20.84 11.26
N GLY A 303 -2.84 -21.79 11.72
CA GLY A 303 -3.58 -21.68 12.98
C GLY A 303 -2.84 -22.42 14.11
N PHE A 304 -2.56 -21.72 15.21
CA PHE A 304 -1.80 -22.31 16.32
C PHE A 304 -2.66 -23.23 17.17
N LYS A 305 -2.13 -24.40 17.55
CA LYS A 305 -2.73 -25.26 18.58
C LYS A 305 -2.51 -24.65 19.96
N ASN A 306 -1.32 -24.14 20.20
CA ASN A 306 -0.97 -23.37 21.39
C ASN A 306 -0.54 -21.94 21.02
N ARG A 307 -1.47 -20.99 21.20
CA ARG A 307 -1.23 -19.56 20.92
C ARG A 307 -0.18 -18.91 21.83
N SER A 308 0.23 -19.54 22.94
CA SER A 308 1.28 -18.99 23.80
C SER A 308 2.60 -18.84 23.05
N PHE A 309 2.90 -19.73 22.10
CA PHE A 309 4.10 -19.62 21.27
C PHE A 309 4.08 -18.35 20.42
N LEU A 310 2.96 -18.07 19.75
CA LEU A 310 2.77 -16.85 18.97
C LEU A 310 2.85 -15.60 19.86
N MET A 311 2.16 -15.61 21.00
CA MET A 311 2.18 -14.48 21.93
C MET A 311 3.60 -14.15 22.42
N ASN A 312 4.42 -15.17 22.71
CA ASN A 312 5.81 -14.97 23.13
C ASN A 312 6.69 -14.48 21.98
N ALA A 313 6.51 -14.99 20.75
CA ALA A 313 7.21 -14.49 19.57
C ALA A 313 6.93 -13.01 19.27
N LEU A 314 5.74 -12.54 19.62
CA LEU A 314 5.32 -11.15 19.48
C LEU A 314 5.71 -10.24 20.66
N CYS A 315 6.38 -10.77 21.69
CA CYS A 315 6.79 -9.97 22.85
C CYS A 315 8.21 -9.42 22.67
N HIS A 316 8.33 -8.15 22.29
CA HIS A 316 9.63 -7.49 22.24
C HIS A 316 10.13 -7.16 23.66
N ARG A 317 11.46 -7.18 23.85
CA ARG A 317 12.11 -6.86 25.13
C ARG A 317 11.67 -5.52 25.75
N SER A 318 11.45 -4.49 24.93
CA SER A 318 10.99 -3.19 25.44
C SER A 318 9.61 -3.27 26.11
N TYR A 319 8.72 -4.14 25.63
CA TYR A 319 7.42 -4.35 26.22
C TYR A 319 7.51 -5.14 27.53
N LEU A 320 8.34 -6.19 27.56
CA LEU A 320 8.59 -6.99 28.76
C LEU A 320 9.14 -6.13 29.91
N ASN A 321 10.09 -5.23 29.62
CA ASN A 321 10.67 -4.34 30.62
C ASN A 321 9.62 -3.43 31.29
N GLU A 322 8.58 -3.03 30.55
CA GLU A 322 7.50 -2.17 31.04
C GLU A 322 6.33 -2.96 31.65
N ASN A 323 6.15 -4.24 31.27
CA ASN A 323 4.98 -5.06 31.62
C ASN A 323 5.41 -6.48 32.05
N GLN A 324 6.19 -6.58 33.12
CA GLN A 324 6.84 -7.82 33.58
C GLN A 324 5.88 -8.99 33.85
N ASP A 325 4.60 -8.71 34.14
CA ASP A 325 3.59 -9.73 34.45
C ASP A 325 2.82 -10.25 33.21
N THR A 326 3.17 -9.82 31.99
CA THR A 326 2.33 -10.04 30.77
C THR A 326 2.97 -10.89 29.67
N CYS A 327 4.25 -11.20 29.77
CA CYS A 327 4.94 -12.19 28.93
C CYS A 327 5.85 -13.05 29.79
N ASP A 328 5.99 -14.34 29.46
CA ASP A 328 6.91 -15.24 30.15
C ASP A 328 8.39 -14.91 29.86
N SER A 329 8.68 -14.44 28.63
CA SER A 329 9.99 -13.98 28.17
C SER A 329 9.86 -13.06 26.96
N ASP A 330 10.96 -12.41 26.58
CA ASP A 330 11.06 -11.76 25.27
C ASP A 330 11.22 -12.81 24.16
N ASN A 331 11.21 -12.32 22.91
CA ASN A 331 11.25 -13.13 21.71
C ASN A 331 12.68 -13.53 21.26
N GLU A 332 13.75 -13.08 21.91
CA GLU A 332 15.14 -13.26 21.42
C GLU A 332 15.56 -14.74 21.35
N ARG A 333 15.07 -15.57 22.29
CA ARG A 333 15.34 -17.02 22.26
C ARG A 333 14.62 -17.72 21.12
N LEU A 334 13.45 -17.21 20.74
CA LEU A 334 12.68 -17.73 19.60
C LEU A 334 13.31 -17.24 18.30
N GLU A 335 13.73 -15.98 18.21
CA GLU A 335 14.52 -15.44 17.10
C GLU A 335 15.73 -16.33 16.80
N PHE A 336 16.56 -16.62 17.80
CA PHE A 336 17.72 -17.51 17.65
C PHE A 336 17.39 -18.89 17.06
N LEU A 337 16.29 -19.52 17.51
CA LEU A 337 15.85 -20.80 16.96
C LEU A 337 15.28 -20.63 15.54
N GLY A 338 14.60 -19.51 15.31
CA GLY A 338 13.93 -19.14 14.07
C GLY A 338 14.90 -18.97 12.92
N ASP A 339 16.00 -18.26 13.13
CA ASP A 339 17.09 -18.09 12.15
C ASP A 339 17.63 -19.45 11.68
N ALA A 340 17.88 -20.38 12.62
CA ALA A 340 18.38 -21.72 12.28
C ALA A 340 17.37 -22.51 11.41
N VAL A 341 16.08 -22.46 11.76
CA VAL A 341 15.01 -23.12 10.99
C VAL A 341 14.87 -22.47 9.61
N LEU A 342 14.85 -21.13 9.55
CA LEU A 342 14.77 -20.34 8.33
C LEU A 342 15.93 -20.67 7.38
N GLY A 343 17.16 -20.63 7.88
CA GLY A 343 18.36 -20.88 7.10
C GLY A 343 18.39 -22.28 6.48
N LEU A 344 17.93 -23.29 7.19
CA LEU A 344 17.81 -24.66 6.68
C LEU A 344 16.72 -24.77 5.61
N CYS A 345 15.51 -24.26 5.87
CA CYS A 345 14.41 -24.30 4.91
C CYS A 345 14.75 -23.54 3.61
N ILE A 346 15.34 -22.35 3.69
CA ILE A 346 15.75 -21.58 2.50
C ILE A 346 16.84 -22.31 1.71
N ALA A 347 17.83 -22.91 2.39
CA ALA A 347 18.85 -23.71 1.71
C ALA A 347 18.23 -24.88 0.92
N GLN A 348 17.29 -25.60 1.54
CA GLN A 348 16.56 -26.68 0.88
C GLN A 348 15.76 -26.17 -0.33
N LEU A 349 15.01 -25.07 -0.18
CA LEU A 349 14.20 -24.47 -1.25
C LEU A 349 15.05 -24.03 -2.45
N LEU A 350 16.22 -23.45 -2.20
CA LEU A 350 17.16 -23.03 -3.24
C LEU A 350 17.76 -24.23 -3.97
N MET A 351 18.13 -25.31 -3.26
CA MET A 351 18.62 -26.53 -3.90
C MET A 351 17.55 -27.19 -4.78
N GLU A 352 16.29 -27.19 -4.34
CA GLU A 352 15.15 -27.71 -5.11
C GLU A 352 14.87 -26.87 -6.37
N LYS A 353 14.85 -25.54 -6.25
CA LYS A 353 14.51 -24.63 -7.37
C LYS A 353 15.66 -24.38 -8.34
N SER A 354 16.92 -24.46 -7.89
CA SER A 354 18.09 -24.11 -8.69
C SER A 354 19.14 -25.23 -8.65
N PRO A 355 18.83 -26.44 -9.16
CA PRO A 355 19.68 -27.64 -9.04
C PRO A 355 21.03 -27.55 -9.76
N LEU A 356 21.20 -26.57 -10.66
CA LEU A 356 22.43 -26.37 -11.43
C LEU A 356 23.39 -25.34 -10.81
N LYS A 357 22.97 -24.64 -9.75
CA LYS A 357 23.81 -23.60 -9.11
C LYS A 357 24.90 -24.21 -8.25
N LYS A 358 26.09 -23.60 -8.28
CA LYS A 358 27.20 -23.98 -7.40
C LYS A 358 26.92 -23.53 -5.97
N GLU A 359 27.58 -24.17 -5.00
CA GLU A 359 27.47 -23.85 -3.57
C GLU A 359 27.64 -22.34 -3.31
N GLY A 360 28.68 -21.69 -3.85
CA GLY A 360 28.93 -20.27 -3.62
C GLY A 360 27.83 -19.34 -4.17
N GLU A 361 27.11 -19.74 -5.23
CA GLU A 361 25.94 -18.99 -5.70
C GLU A 361 24.75 -19.17 -4.76
N LEU A 362 24.48 -20.41 -4.34
CA LEU A 362 23.40 -20.74 -3.39
C LEU A 362 23.62 -19.99 -2.07
N SER A 363 24.85 -19.92 -1.58
CA SER A 363 25.22 -19.18 -0.37
C SER A 363 24.95 -17.68 -0.48
N LYS A 364 25.22 -17.05 -1.65
CA LYS A 364 24.89 -15.63 -1.90
C LYS A 364 23.38 -15.39 -1.96
N LEU A 365 22.64 -16.28 -2.63
CA LEU A 365 21.18 -16.20 -2.71
C LEU A 365 20.55 -16.33 -1.32
N ARG A 366 21.00 -17.32 -0.55
CA ARG A 366 20.54 -17.53 0.83
C ARG A 366 20.78 -16.28 1.67
N ALA A 367 22.00 -15.73 1.67
CA ALA A 367 22.33 -14.52 2.42
C ALA A 367 21.44 -13.32 2.04
N THR A 368 21.03 -13.23 0.78
CA THR A 368 20.10 -12.17 0.33
C THR A 368 18.69 -12.40 0.89
N LEU A 369 18.19 -13.64 0.83
CA LEU A 369 16.84 -14.00 1.25
C LEU A 369 16.65 -13.94 2.78
N VAL A 370 17.68 -14.27 3.55
CA VAL A 370 17.65 -14.21 5.03
C VAL A 370 18.19 -12.89 5.59
N SER A 371 18.37 -11.87 4.73
CA SER A 371 18.82 -10.57 5.18
C SER A 371 17.72 -9.79 5.90
N GLU A 372 18.08 -8.95 6.88
CA GLU A 372 17.16 -8.07 7.61
C GLU A 372 16.16 -7.33 6.67
N PRO A 373 16.57 -6.71 5.54
CA PRO A 373 15.61 -6.06 4.64
C PRO A 373 14.60 -7.03 4.00
N ALA A 374 15.03 -8.24 3.64
CA ALA A 374 14.16 -9.25 3.03
C ALA A 374 13.16 -9.82 4.03
N LEU A 375 13.62 -10.09 5.27
CA LEU A 375 12.76 -10.56 6.35
C LEU A 375 11.76 -9.49 6.77
N ALA A 376 12.20 -8.25 6.93
CA ALA A 376 11.31 -7.13 7.24
C ALA A 376 10.27 -6.88 6.13
N LYS A 377 10.63 -7.08 4.85
CA LYS A 377 9.66 -7.02 3.74
C LYS A 377 8.62 -8.15 3.86
N THR A 378 9.06 -9.35 4.20
CA THR A 378 8.18 -10.52 4.36
C THR A 378 7.25 -10.35 5.57
N ALA A 379 7.78 -9.88 6.70
CA ALA A 379 7.03 -9.54 7.90
C ALA A 379 5.90 -8.53 7.62
N ARG A 380 6.19 -7.47 6.85
CA ARG A 380 5.18 -6.50 6.42
C ARG A 380 4.08 -7.14 5.56
N SER A 381 4.42 -8.08 4.67
CA SER A 381 3.44 -8.72 3.79
C SER A 381 2.36 -9.55 4.50
N ILE A 382 2.61 -9.92 5.75
CA ILE A 382 1.65 -10.59 6.65
C ILE A 382 1.14 -9.67 7.76
N ASP A 383 1.50 -8.39 7.69
CA ASP A 383 1.17 -7.35 8.66
C ASP A 383 1.68 -7.63 10.09
N LEU A 384 2.84 -8.27 10.21
CA LEU A 384 3.39 -8.70 11.50
C LEU A 384 3.55 -7.55 12.50
N GLY A 385 4.00 -6.38 12.03
CA GLY A 385 4.33 -5.22 12.85
C GLY A 385 3.21 -4.80 13.80
N ARG A 386 1.95 -4.86 13.33
CA ARG A 386 0.77 -4.49 14.12
C ARG A 386 0.60 -5.33 15.39
N PHE A 387 1.06 -6.58 15.37
CA PHE A 387 0.87 -7.54 16.44
C PHE A 387 2.05 -7.60 17.42
N ILE A 388 3.18 -6.97 17.08
CA ILE A 388 4.35 -6.93 17.96
C ILE A 388 4.03 -6.02 19.15
N ARG A 389 4.16 -6.55 20.36
CA ARG A 389 3.99 -5.76 21.59
C ARG A 389 5.28 -5.00 21.87
N LEU A 390 5.19 -3.68 21.90
CA LEU A 390 6.30 -2.76 22.12
C LEU A 390 6.06 -1.91 23.37
N GLY A 391 7.12 -1.62 24.12
CA GLY A 391 7.09 -0.60 25.17
C GLY A 391 6.77 0.78 24.60
N LYS A 392 6.23 1.68 25.41
CA LYS A 392 5.73 3.00 24.99
C LYS A 392 6.78 3.79 24.22
N GLY A 393 8.02 3.81 24.70
CA GLY A 393 9.11 4.53 24.04
C GLY A 393 9.42 3.98 22.64
N GLU A 394 9.42 2.65 22.52
CA GLU A 394 9.71 1.97 21.25
C GLU A 394 8.57 2.18 20.24
N ALA A 395 7.32 2.10 20.70
CA ALA A 395 6.13 2.37 19.90
C ALA A 395 6.11 3.82 19.38
N ILE A 396 6.42 4.81 20.23
CA ILE A 396 6.54 6.23 19.84
C ILE A 396 7.58 6.42 18.74
N SER A 397 8.69 5.67 18.81
CA SER A 397 9.75 5.70 17.79
C SER A 397 9.46 4.87 16.54
N ARG A 398 8.20 4.42 16.36
CA ARG A 398 7.73 3.57 15.25
C ARG A 398 8.43 2.22 15.16
N GLY A 399 8.68 1.59 16.31
CA GLY A 399 9.28 0.26 16.34
C GLY A 399 8.54 -0.79 15.50
N HIS A 400 7.22 -0.66 15.33
CA HIS A 400 6.39 -1.56 14.52
C HIS A 400 6.77 -1.59 13.02
N ASP A 401 7.50 -0.57 12.53
CA ASP A 401 7.96 -0.48 11.14
C ASP A 401 9.49 -0.56 11.02
N LYS A 402 10.25 -0.72 12.11
CA LYS A 402 11.72 -0.86 12.05
C LYS A 402 12.09 -2.21 11.46
N ASN A 403 13.04 -2.22 10.52
CA ASN A 403 13.47 -3.46 9.86
C ASN A 403 13.99 -4.48 10.85
N SER A 404 14.84 -4.08 11.80
CA SER A 404 15.38 -4.98 12.84
C SER A 404 14.27 -5.63 13.67
N ILE A 405 13.33 -4.85 14.22
CA ILE A 405 12.24 -5.40 15.03
C ILE A 405 11.36 -6.36 14.22
N LEU A 406 11.11 -6.03 12.95
CA LEU A 406 10.30 -6.86 12.06
C LEU A 406 11.02 -8.16 11.65
N SER A 407 12.33 -8.13 11.37
CA SER A 407 13.10 -9.33 11.07
C SER A 407 13.14 -10.27 12.26
N ASP A 408 13.47 -9.73 13.44
CA ASP A 408 13.68 -10.53 14.65
C ASP A 408 12.37 -11.19 15.09
N ALA A 409 11.27 -10.43 15.05
CA ALA A 409 9.94 -10.96 15.32
C ALA A 409 9.50 -12.00 14.28
N PHE A 410 9.89 -11.85 13.01
CA PHE A 410 9.54 -12.81 11.97
C PHE A 410 10.25 -14.14 12.17
N GLU A 411 11.54 -14.12 12.53
CA GLU A 411 12.29 -15.31 12.93
C GLU A 411 11.66 -15.96 14.16
N ALA A 412 11.33 -15.17 15.18
CA ALA A 412 10.64 -15.67 16.37
C ALA A 412 9.29 -16.36 16.05
N VAL A 413 8.54 -15.83 15.08
CA VAL A 413 7.29 -16.45 14.60
C VAL A 413 7.56 -17.77 13.87
N ILE A 414 8.63 -17.85 13.06
CA ILE A 414 9.04 -19.12 12.45
C ILE A 414 9.34 -20.17 13.52
N ALA A 415 10.06 -19.79 14.57
CA ALA A 415 10.30 -20.68 15.71
C ALA A 415 8.99 -21.08 16.43
N ALA A 416 8.05 -20.15 16.60
CA ALA A 416 6.76 -20.45 17.18
C ALA A 416 5.99 -21.50 16.39
N VAL A 417 5.94 -21.38 15.05
CA VAL A 417 5.30 -22.37 14.16
C VAL A 417 6.05 -23.69 14.21
N TYR A 418 7.38 -23.67 14.24
CA TYR A 418 8.20 -24.88 14.39
C TYR A 418 7.91 -25.62 15.69
N LEU A 419 7.77 -24.92 16.81
CA LEU A 419 7.49 -25.54 18.11
C LEU A 419 6.06 -26.09 18.22
N ASP A 420 5.09 -25.47 17.53
CA ASP A 420 3.67 -25.88 17.56
C ASP A 420 3.34 -26.99 16.54
N GLY A 421 3.95 -26.91 15.35
CA GLY A 421 3.63 -27.74 14.18
C GLY A 421 4.75 -28.66 13.70
N GLY A 422 5.99 -28.45 14.15
CA GLY A 422 7.17 -29.17 13.68
C GLY A 422 7.83 -28.54 12.46
N PHE A 423 8.89 -29.18 11.97
CA PHE A 423 9.72 -28.67 10.87
C PHE A 423 8.94 -28.51 9.55
N ASP A 424 8.08 -29.46 9.20
CA ASP A 424 7.32 -29.43 7.95
C ASP A 424 6.38 -28.22 7.88
N GLU A 425 5.72 -27.87 8.99
CA GLU A 425 4.86 -26.68 9.07
C GLU A 425 5.67 -25.39 9.01
N GLY A 426 6.83 -25.33 9.68
CA GLY A 426 7.76 -24.20 9.61
C GLY A 426 8.28 -23.96 8.18
N CYS A 427 8.77 -25.00 7.51
CA CYS A 427 9.15 -24.90 6.10
C CYS A 427 7.95 -24.62 5.19
N GLY A 428 6.76 -25.13 5.51
CA GLY A 428 5.51 -24.84 4.80
C GLY A 428 5.16 -23.36 4.82
N LEU A 429 5.26 -22.72 5.99
CA LEU A 429 5.11 -21.27 6.14
C LEU A 429 6.12 -20.51 5.28
N ILE A 430 7.41 -20.84 5.41
CA ILE A 430 8.49 -20.18 4.67
C ILE A 430 8.27 -20.33 3.16
N ARG A 431 7.97 -21.54 2.68
CA ARG A 431 7.71 -21.81 1.26
C ARG A 431 6.56 -20.95 0.74
N ARG A 432 5.46 -20.81 1.50
CA ARG A 432 4.32 -19.97 1.11
C ARG A 432 4.70 -18.50 1.00
N LEU A 433 5.37 -17.96 2.03
CA LEU A 433 5.69 -16.53 2.11
C LEU A 433 6.82 -16.11 1.17
N PHE A 434 7.81 -16.98 0.93
CA PHE A 434 8.95 -16.69 0.07
C PHE A 434 8.75 -17.08 -1.39
N ASN A 435 7.61 -17.69 -1.77
CA ASN A 435 7.42 -18.23 -3.12
C ASN A 435 7.65 -17.18 -4.22
N GLU A 436 7.07 -15.99 -4.07
CA GLU A 436 7.22 -14.90 -5.06
C GLU A 436 8.67 -14.42 -5.14
N ILE A 437 9.31 -14.14 -4.00
CA ILE A 437 10.70 -13.67 -3.93
C ILE A 437 11.65 -14.72 -4.52
N LEU A 438 11.45 -16.00 -4.18
CA LEU A 438 12.22 -17.10 -4.74
C LEU A 438 12.05 -17.13 -6.26
N ASN A 439 10.81 -17.03 -6.77
CA ASN A 439 10.57 -17.02 -8.20
C ASN A 439 11.21 -15.83 -8.90
N GLU A 440 11.23 -14.63 -8.33
CA GLU A 440 11.90 -13.45 -8.90
C GLU A 440 13.42 -13.64 -8.96
N VAL A 441 14.00 -14.09 -7.84
CA VAL A 441 15.45 -14.27 -7.71
C VAL A 441 15.94 -15.39 -8.61
N THR A 442 15.13 -16.44 -8.83
CA THR A 442 15.41 -17.48 -9.83
C THR A 442 14.99 -17.06 -11.24
N ALA A 443 13.98 -16.22 -11.47
CA ALA A 443 13.57 -15.83 -12.84
C ALA A 443 14.56 -14.88 -13.52
N ASN A 444 15.34 -14.11 -12.74
CA ASN A 444 16.48 -13.33 -13.25
C ASN A 444 17.59 -14.21 -13.89
N GLU A 445 17.44 -15.54 -13.88
CA GLU A 445 18.28 -16.53 -14.56
C GLU A 445 18.38 -16.39 -16.09
N LYS A 446 17.53 -15.59 -16.77
CA LYS A 446 17.73 -15.37 -18.22
C LYS A 446 18.93 -14.48 -18.57
N THR A 447 19.53 -13.80 -17.60
CA THR A 447 20.81 -13.10 -17.78
C THR A 447 21.94 -13.90 -17.17
N ILE A 448 22.44 -14.88 -17.91
CA ILE A 448 23.74 -15.51 -17.61
C ILE A 448 24.78 -14.39 -17.52
N ASP A 449 25.50 -14.29 -16.39
CA ASP A 449 26.60 -13.34 -16.21
C ASP A 449 27.84 -13.86 -16.95
N TYR A 450 27.83 -13.70 -18.27
CA TYR A 450 28.90 -14.09 -19.16
C TYR A 450 30.21 -13.38 -18.83
N LYS A 451 30.18 -12.18 -18.24
CA LYS A 451 31.38 -11.44 -17.85
C LYS A 451 32.12 -12.15 -16.73
N SER A 452 31.40 -12.55 -15.68
CA SER A 452 31.98 -13.32 -14.57
C SER A 452 32.45 -14.70 -15.02
N THR A 453 31.65 -15.40 -15.84
CA THR A 453 32.05 -16.71 -16.39
C THR A 453 33.31 -16.63 -17.26
N LEU A 454 33.44 -15.60 -18.09
CA LEU A 454 34.62 -15.41 -18.94
C LEU A 454 35.86 -15.03 -18.13
N GLN A 455 35.69 -14.27 -17.05
CA GLN A 455 36.77 -13.93 -16.13
C GLN A 455 37.29 -15.17 -15.40
N GLU A 456 36.41 -16.02 -14.87
CA GLU A 456 36.78 -17.30 -14.26
C GLU A 456 37.53 -18.19 -15.27
N TYR A 457 36.99 -18.32 -16.49
CA TYR A 457 37.62 -19.09 -17.57
C TYR A 457 39.03 -18.60 -17.92
N ALA A 458 39.24 -17.28 -17.92
CA ALA A 458 40.55 -16.67 -18.17
C ALA A 458 41.54 -16.94 -17.03
N GLN A 459 41.09 -16.79 -15.78
CA GLN A 459 41.92 -16.98 -14.58
C GLN A 459 42.35 -18.43 -14.40
N GLU A 460 41.45 -19.40 -14.62
CA GLU A 460 41.77 -20.84 -14.57
C GLU A 460 42.89 -21.24 -15.54
N ARG A 461 43.05 -20.50 -16.63
CA ARG A 461 44.06 -20.72 -17.68
C ARG A 461 45.27 -19.78 -17.56
N GLY A 462 45.43 -19.10 -16.42
CA GLY A 462 46.57 -18.23 -16.13
C GLY A 462 46.64 -16.95 -16.96
N CYS A 463 45.52 -16.49 -17.52
CA CYS A 463 45.46 -15.29 -18.34
C CYS A 463 45.07 -14.03 -17.55
N ALA A 464 45.41 -12.87 -18.11
CA ALA A 464 44.99 -11.58 -17.59
C ALA A 464 43.45 -11.39 -17.68
N THR A 465 42.90 -10.57 -16.78
CA THR A 465 41.47 -10.25 -16.72
C THR A 465 40.96 -9.71 -18.06
N PRO A 466 39.80 -10.17 -18.57
CA PRO A 466 39.24 -9.68 -19.84
C PRO A 466 39.01 -8.16 -19.83
N CYS A 467 39.58 -7.45 -20.81
CA CYS A 467 39.42 -5.99 -20.97
C CYS A 467 38.43 -5.63 -22.08
N TYR A 468 37.38 -4.88 -21.74
CA TYR A 468 36.34 -4.44 -22.68
C TYR A 468 36.64 -3.01 -23.14
N ARG A 469 36.45 -2.74 -24.43
CA ARG A 469 36.60 -1.41 -25.02
C ARG A 469 35.36 -1.05 -25.84
N VAL A 470 34.85 0.18 -25.66
CA VAL A 470 33.81 0.73 -26.52
C VAL A 470 34.42 1.01 -27.89
N VAL A 471 33.83 0.44 -28.94
CA VAL A 471 34.27 0.67 -30.33
C VAL A 471 33.27 1.51 -31.12
N ASN A 472 32.01 1.58 -30.67
CA ASN A 472 30.99 2.39 -31.32
C ASN A 472 29.86 2.77 -30.34
N GLU A 473 29.24 3.92 -30.56
CA GLU A 473 28.03 4.37 -29.86
C GLU A 473 27.07 4.98 -30.89
N THR A 474 25.84 4.49 -30.97
CA THR A 474 24.86 4.89 -32.00
C THR A 474 23.46 5.09 -31.39
N GLY A 475 22.65 5.97 -31.99
CA GLY A 475 21.28 6.29 -31.53
C GLY A 475 21.15 7.59 -30.73
N PRO A 476 19.92 8.09 -30.53
CA PRO A 476 19.65 9.31 -29.74
C PRO A 476 19.94 9.09 -28.25
N ASP A 477 20.14 10.15 -27.47
CA ASP A 477 20.57 10.05 -26.05
C ASP A 477 19.66 9.19 -25.17
N HIS A 478 18.35 9.15 -25.47
CA HIS A 478 17.36 8.35 -24.75
C HIS A 478 17.23 6.90 -25.27
N ASP A 479 17.94 6.53 -26.35
CA ASP A 479 17.95 5.17 -26.91
C ASP A 479 19.33 4.79 -27.51
N LYS A 480 20.40 5.03 -26.75
CA LYS A 480 21.77 4.71 -27.17
C LYS A 480 22.02 3.20 -27.21
N THR A 481 22.72 2.77 -28.25
CA THR A 481 23.25 1.41 -28.41
C THR A 481 24.77 1.47 -28.41
N PHE A 482 25.39 0.72 -27.49
CA PHE A 482 26.83 0.63 -27.31
C PHE A 482 27.34 -0.65 -27.97
N GLU A 483 28.44 -0.56 -28.71
CA GLU A 483 29.18 -1.71 -29.22
C GLU A 483 30.51 -1.82 -28.49
N MET A 484 30.78 -2.99 -27.93
CA MET A 484 31.97 -3.33 -27.18
C MET A 484 32.78 -4.38 -27.92
N GLN A 485 34.09 -4.35 -27.68
CA GLN A 485 35.06 -5.30 -28.21
C GLN A 485 35.92 -5.83 -27.07
N LEU A 486 36.27 -7.11 -27.15
CA LEU A 486 37.19 -7.81 -26.26
C LEU A 486 38.13 -8.68 -27.12
N SER A 487 39.40 -8.75 -26.71
CA SER A 487 40.35 -9.75 -27.23
C SER A 487 40.85 -10.63 -26.09
N LEU A 488 40.69 -11.94 -26.23
CA LEU A 488 41.14 -12.93 -25.24
C LEU A 488 41.57 -14.22 -25.96
N PHE A 489 42.71 -14.80 -25.58
CA PHE A 489 43.31 -15.98 -26.25
C PHE A 489 43.52 -15.79 -27.77
N GLY A 490 43.82 -14.56 -28.21
CA GLY A 490 43.94 -14.25 -29.64
C GLY A 490 42.61 -14.19 -30.40
N ILE A 491 41.47 -14.37 -29.72
CA ILE A 491 40.13 -14.24 -30.29
C ILE A 491 39.60 -12.86 -29.99
N GLU A 492 39.28 -12.13 -31.05
CA GLU A 492 38.55 -10.88 -30.96
C GLU A 492 37.05 -11.15 -31.10
N SER A 493 36.25 -10.61 -30.18
CA SER A 493 34.80 -10.69 -30.21
C SER A 493 34.19 -9.31 -29.98
N ARG A 494 32.99 -9.10 -30.52
CA ARG A 494 32.22 -7.87 -30.35
C ARG A 494 30.84 -8.19 -29.84
N GLY A 495 30.20 -7.25 -29.17
CA GLY A 495 28.83 -7.39 -28.69
C GLY A 495 28.18 -6.04 -28.51
N SER A 496 26.85 -6.02 -28.53
CA SER A 496 26.08 -4.77 -28.50
C SER A 496 25.00 -4.79 -27.42
N GLY A 497 24.66 -3.61 -26.88
CA GLY A 497 23.58 -3.49 -25.90
C GLY A 497 23.14 -2.06 -25.66
N LYS A 498 21.94 -1.89 -25.08
CA LYS A 498 21.33 -0.59 -24.73
C LYS A 498 22.02 0.13 -23.56
N SER A 499 22.97 -0.53 -22.91
CA SER A 499 23.87 0.06 -21.92
C SER A 499 25.27 -0.54 -22.10
N LYS A 500 26.29 0.15 -21.60
CA LYS A 500 27.68 -0.38 -21.60
C LYS A 500 27.74 -1.76 -20.94
N LYS A 501 27.05 -1.94 -19.81
CA LYS A 501 26.98 -3.24 -19.10
C LYS A 501 26.33 -4.34 -19.94
N ALA A 502 25.26 -4.04 -20.68
CA ALA A 502 24.61 -5.01 -21.56
C ALA A 502 25.50 -5.39 -22.76
N ALA A 503 26.21 -4.41 -23.34
CA ALA A 503 27.15 -4.64 -24.44
C ALA A 503 28.36 -5.50 -24.01
N GLU A 504 28.88 -5.28 -22.80
CA GLU A 504 29.92 -6.13 -22.21
C GLU A 504 29.45 -7.58 -22.03
N GLN A 505 28.22 -7.79 -21.51
CA GLN A 505 27.66 -9.12 -21.33
C GLN A 505 27.49 -9.87 -22.66
N ASP A 506 26.99 -9.21 -23.70
CA ASP A 506 26.89 -9.82 -25.03
C ASP A 506 28.27 -10.11 -25.65
N THR A 507 29.24 -9.22 -25.46
CA THR A 507 30.63 -9.44 -25.91
C THR A 507 31.25 -10.66 -25.23
N ALA A 508 31.04 -10.79 -23.91
CA ALA A 508 31.53 -11.91 -23.13
C ALA A 508 30.87 -13.23 -23.59
N ARG A 509 29.56 -13.20 -23.86
CA ARG A 509 28.80 -14.35 -24.41
C ARG A 509 29.38 -14.82 -25.74
N GLN A 510 29.61 -13.90 -26.67
CA GLN A 510 30.18 -14.23 -27.99
C GLN A 510 31.59 -14.80 -27.86
N THR A 511 32.40 -14.25 -26.95
CA THR A 511 33.76 -14.74 -26.68
C THR A 511 33.75 -16.15 -26.11
N LEU A 512 32.94 -16.42 -25.09
CA LEU A 512 32.78 -17.75 -24.49
C LEU A 512 32.32 -18.79 -25.52
N LYS A 513 31.40 -18.41 -26.42
CA LYS A 513 30.95 -19.29 -27.50
C LYS A 513 32.11 -19.69 -28.41
N ARG A 514 32.90 -18.72 -28.89
CA ARG A 514 34.07 -18.98 -29.76
C ARG A 514 35.16 -19.78 -29.05
N LEU A 515 35.38 -19.51 -27.76
CA LEU A 515 36.36 -20.27 -26.97
C LEU A 515 35.98 -21.75 -26.86
N LYS A 516 34.69 -22.07 -26.68
CA LYS A 516 34.21 -23.46 -26.66
C LYS A 516 34.29 -24.17 -28.03
N GLU A 517 34.22 -23.41 -29.12
CA GLU A 517 34.38 -23.96 -30.48
C GLU A 517 35.86 -24.28 -30.80
N ILE A 518 36.79 -23.50 -30.27
CA ILE A 518 38.24 -23.62 -30.55
C ILE A 518 38.94 -24.54 -29.53
N PHE A 519 38.52 -24.48 -28.27
CA PHE A 519 39.08 -25.24 -27.15
C PHE A 519 37.95 -26.04 -26.47
N PRO A 520 37.47 -27.14 -27.10
CA PRO A 520 36.34 -27.93 -26.61
C PRO A 520 36.59 -28.60 -25.25
#